data_AF-D2PUL2-F1
#
_entry.id   AF-D2PUL2-F1
#
_cell.length_a   1.000
_cell.length_b   1.000
_cell.length_c   1.000
_cell.angle_alpha   90.00
_cell.angle_beta   90.00
_cell.angle_gamma   90.00
#
_symmetry.space_group_name_H-M   'P 1'
#
loop_
_entity.id
_entity.type
_entity.pdbx_description
1 polymer ?
#
loop_
_entity_poly.entity_id
_entity_poly.type
_entity_poly.pdbx_seq_one_letter_code
_entity_poly.pdbx_strand_id
1 'polypeptide(L)'
;MAAITWLADVLRGAGLQVIEEGDWRRRAVAGSFAPIGVLWHHTAATSSPENPAPALATVIAGRPELEGPLCHALVDYNGVFHVIAAGRANHAGETRPSGPIPAGDGNALLVGWEIDYDGQDQVMTPQQYTGSVRATAAVLRQLGRDASYARGHLETSTTGKIDPHGVDLDRMRADVAAQLAGGGTATAAFHARWTDGTWTPFRPLGMAVKDVAVAGTPDGRAQVAVIGVDDVVYHRLRNSDGTWTEFGFLTGFGGPAKGRRVSIAGMEDGTSQVVITGTDGASYHSVRRTDGTWTPFGPLGMVAKDVAIAGMPDGLAQVAVIGTDDVVYHRVRDSDGTWTKFGALAGFGGPAKGKSVSIAGLEDGTSQVVITGTDGASYHSVRRTDGTWTPFRPLGMVAKDVAITGMPDGRAQVAVIGIDDVVYHRVRDSDGTWTKFEALAGFGGPAKGRAVSIAGSSDRTSEVVINAV
;
A
#
# COMPACT_ATOMS: atom_id res chain seq x y z
N MET A 1 17.53 -13.32 -34.90
CA MET A 1 16.32 -13.76 -34.18
C MET A 1 15.99 -12.70 -33.16
N ALA A 2 14.72 -12.40 -32.89
CA ALA A 2 14.39 -11.41 -31.87
C ALA A 2 14.86 -11.93 -30.51
N ALA A 3 15.40 -11.04 -29.68
CA ALA A 3 15.81 -11.34 -28.33
C ALA A 3 15.26 -10.27 -27.40
N ILE A 4 14.71 -10.67 -26.25
CA ILE A 4 14.17 -9.78 -25.24
C ILE A 4 15.25 -9.31 -24.27
N THR A 5 16.34 -8.73 -24.80
CA THR A 5 17.47 -8.25 -23.98
C THR A 5 17.08 -7.12 -23.01
N TRP A 6 15.88 -6.55 -23.18
CA TRP A 6 15.25 -5.59 -22.28
C TRP A 6 14.63 -6.22 -21.03
N LEU A 7 14.52 -7.56 -20.94
CA LEU A 7 13.75 -8.23 -19.90
C LEU A 7 14.18 -7.84 -18.48
N ALA A 8 15.48 -7.93 -18.18
CA ALA A 8 16.00 -7.60 -16.85
C ALA A 8 15.66 -6.16 -16.42
N ASP A 9 15.76 -5.20 -17.33
CA ASP A 9 15.48 -3.80 -17.05
C ASP A 9 13.98 -3.54 -16.88
N VAL A 10 13.13 -4.20 -17.67
CA VAL A 10 11.67 -4.14 -17.52
C VAL A 10 11.23 -4.71 -16.17
N LEU A 11 11.82 -5.84 -15.74
CA LEU A 11 11.51 -6.43 -14.44
C LEU A 11 12.00 -5.54 -13.28
N ARG A 12 13.21 -4.99 -13.35
CA ARG A 12 13.72 -4.02 -12.36
C ARG A 12 12.87 -2.76 -12.30
N GLY A 13 12.45 -2.23 -13.45
CA GLY A 13 11.55 -1.08 -13.54
C GLY A 13 10.18 -1.32 -12.91
N ALA A 14 9.76 -2.59 -12.79
CA ALA A 14 8.56 -3.01 -12.07
C ALA A 14 8.80 -3.23 -10.56
N GLY A 15 9.97 -2.87 -10.05
CA GLY A 15 10.34 -3.00 -8.63
C GLY A 15 10.69 -4.42 -8.19
N LEU A 16 11.09 -5.29 -9.13
CA LEU A 16 11.47 -6.68 -8.83
C LEU A 16 12.98 -6.79 -8.58
N GLN A 17 13.35 -7.67 -7.66
CA GLN A 17 14.74 -8.09 -7.51
C GLN A 17 15.09 -9.05 -8.65
N VAL A 18 16.17 -8.75 -9.37
CA VAL A 18 16.58 -9.48 -10.57
C VAL A 18 18.03 -9.93 -10.45
N ILE A 19 18.25 -11.23 -10.64
CA ILE A 19 19.56 -11.86 -10.80
C ILE A 19 19.71 -12.25 -12.26
N GLU A 20 20.84 -11.89 -12.87
CA GLU A 20 21.14 -12.22 -14.27
C GLU A 20 22.05 -13.47 -14.33
N GLU A 21 21.55 -14.57 -14.89
CA GLU A 21 22.24 -15.87 -14.82
C GLU A 21 23.22 -16.08 -15.99
N GLY A 22 24.49 -15.80 -15.76
CA GLY A 22 25.56 -15.97 -16.75
C GLY A 22 25.28 -15.20 -18.05
N ASP A 23 25.49 -15.84 -19.20
CA ASP A 23 25.29 -15.22 -20.53
C ASP A 23 23.83 -15.26 -21.02
N TRP A 24 22.88 -14.92 -20.13
CA TRP A 24 21.44 -14.99 -20.42
C TRP A 24 21.04 -14.19 -21.67
N ARG A 25 21.74 -13.10 -21.97
CA ARG A 25 21.48 -12.24 -23.15
C ARG A 25 21.69 -12.96 -24.47
N ARG A 26 22.53 -14.01 -24.49
CA ARG A 26 22.83 -14.81 -25.69
C ARG A 26 22.24 -16.21 -25.61
N ARG A 27 21.75 -16.65 -24.45
CA ARG A 27 21.16 -17.98 -24.23
C ARG A 27 19.82 -18.10 -24.98
N ALA A 28 19.71 -19.13 -25.82
CA ALA A 28 18.54 -19.48 -26.62
C ALA A 28 18.70 -20.88 -27.21
N VAL A 29 17.58 -21.52 -27.57
CA VAL A 29 17.56 -22.69 -28.48
C VAL A 29 17.29 -22.24 -29.92
N ALA A 30 17.59 -23.11 -30.89
CA ALA A 30 17.33 -22.83 -32.31
C ALA A 30 15.83 -22.66 -32.59
N GLY A 31 15.48 -21.76 -33.53
CA GLY A 31 14.09 -21.52 -33.96
C GLY A 31 13.62 -20.09 -33.74
N SER A 32 12.54 -19.69 -34.41
CA SER A 32 11.99 -18.34 -34.32
C SER A 32 11.52 -18.00 -32.91
N PHE A 33 11.61 -16.71 -32.57
CA PHE A 33 11.05 -16.17 -31.34
C PHE A 33 10.49 -14.77 -31.60
N ALA A 34 9.21 -14.58 -31.31
CA ALA A 34 8.47 -13.35 -31.48
C ALA A 34 7.33 -13.32 -30.43
N PRO A 35 7.66 -13.06 -29.15
CA PRO A 35 6.70 -13.25 -28.07
C PRO A 35 5.54 -12.26 -28.16
N ILE A 36 4.34 -12.77 -27.91
CA ILE A 36 3.07 -12.02 -27.86
C ILE A 36 2.42 -12.07 -26.49
N GLY A 37 2.92 -12.87 -25.55
CA GLY A 37 2.30 -13.06 -24.24
C GLY A 37 3.26 -13.67 -23.23
N VAL A 38 2.71 -14.04 -22.08
CA VAL A 38 3.45 -14.57 -20.93
C VAL A 38 2.78 -15.85 -20.44
N LEU A 39 3.57 -16.88 -20.15
CA LEU A 39 3.11 -18.18 -19.67
C LEU A 39 3.69 -18.48 -18.28
N TRP A 40 2.82 -18.85 -17.35
CA TRP A 40 3.21 -19.25 -15.99
C TRP A 40 3.26 -20.77 -15.89
N HIS A 41 4.34 -21.25 -15.28
CA HIS A 41 4.58 -22.64 -14.93
C HIS A 41 4.86 -22.75 -13.42
N HIS A 42 4.74 -23.98 -12.92
CA HIS A 42 5.42 -24.36 -11.67
C HIS A 42 6.47 -25.42 -11.99
N THR A 43 7.58 -25.39 -11.27
CA THR A 43 8.72 -26.27 -11.54
C THR A 43 8.53 -27.70 -11.03
N ALA A 44 7.52 -27.92 -10.17
CA ALA A 44 7.34 -29.13 -9.38
C ALA A 44 8.48 -29.42 -8.39
N ALA A 45 9.34 -28.42 -8.12
CA ALA A 45 10.38 -28.50 -7.12
C ALA A 45 9.93 -27.82 -5.81
N THR A 46 10.03 -28.55 -4.69
CA THR A 46 9.76 -27.97 -3.37
C THR A 46 10.86 -26.97 -3.02
N SER A 47 10.48 -25.70 -2.86
CA SER A 47 11.39 -24.60 -2.51
C SER A 47 11.19 -24.15 -1.07
N SER A 48 12.19 -23.51 -0.47
CA SER A 48 12.13 -22.98 0.90
C SER A 48 13.01 -21.73 1.06
N PRO A 49 12.93 -21.00 2.19
CA PRO A 49 13.87 -19.90 2.45
C PRO A 49 15.34 -20.32 2.38
N GLU A 50 15.66 -21.55 2.81
CA GLU A 50 17.02 -22.11 2.84
C GLU A 50 17.48 -22.64 1.48
N ASN A 51 16.53 -23.06 0.62
CA ASN A 51 16.78 -23.46 -0.75
C ASN A 51 15.74 -22.80 -1.68
N PRO A 52 15.92 -21.52 -2.01
CA PRO A 52 14.87 -20.74 -2.65
C PRO A 52 14.69 -21.03 -4.14
N ALA A 53 15.75 -21.48 -4.84
CA ALA A 53 15.73 -21.70 -6.30
C ALA A 53 16.15 -23.13 -6.70
N PRO A 54 15.51 -24.19 -6.17
CA PRO A 54 15.94 -25.58 -6.35
C PRO A 54 16.00 -26.02 -7.83
N ALA A 55 15.16 -25.46 -8.72
CA ALA A 55 15.12 -25.85 -10.12
C ALA A 55 16.10 -25.07 -11.01
N LEU A 56 16.83 -24.09 -10.49
CA LEU A 56 17.62 -23.12 -11.27
C LEU A 56 18.61 -23.77 -12.25
N ALA A 57 19.40 -24.73 -11.77
CA ALA A 57 20.36 -25.42 -12.63
C ALA A 57 19.67 -26.19 -13.77
N THR A 58 18.54 -26.84 -13.47
CA THR A 58 17.73 -27.61 -14.43
C THR A 58 17.11 -26.69 -15.48
N VAL A 59 16.54 -25.55 -15.10
CA VAL A 59 15.91 -24.65 -16.09
C VAL A 59 16.93 -23.91 -16.95
N ILE A 60 18.18 -23.74 -16.47
CA ILE A 60 19.28 -23.20 -17.29
C ILE A 60 19.78 -24.25 -18.29
N ALA A 61 20.12 -25.45 -17.82
CA ALA A 61 20.79 -26.48 -18.63
C ALA A 61 19.82 -27.32 -19.47
N GLY A 62 18.58 -27.45 -19.02
CA GLY A 62 17.64 -28.45 -19.52
C GLY A 62 17.73 -29.77 -18.76
N ARG A 63 17.08 -30.77 -19.34
CA ARG A 63 17.04 -32.16 -18.86
C ARG A 63 17.32 -33.11 -20.04
N PRO A 64 17.66 -34.39 -19.80
CA PRO A 64 18.16 -35.29 -20.85
C PRO A 64 17.29 -35.37 -22.11
N GLU A 65 15.97 -35.23 -21.96
CA GLU A 65 14.99 -35.27 -23.04
C GLU A 65 14.56 -33.90 -23.58
N LEU A 66 15.04 -32.79 -22.99
CA LEU A 66 14.70 -31.43 -23.39
C LEU A 66 15.84 -30.44 -23.11
N GLU A 67 16.47 -29.97 -24.18
CA GLU A 67 17.55 -28.98 -24.12
C GLU A 67 17.08 -27.67 -23.48
N GLY A 68 17.90 -27.10 -22.59
CA GLY A 68 17.66 -25.77 -22.03
C GLY A 68 17.94 -24.65 -23.03
N PRO A 69 17.51 -23.42 -22.75
CA PRO A 69 16.85 -22.99 -21.52
C PRO A 69 15.37 -23.41 -21.49
N LEU A 70 14.86 -23.72 -20.30
CA LEU A 70 13.47 -24.13 -20.08
C LEU A 70 12.57 -22.98 -19.64
N CYS A 71 13.06 -21.75 -19.60
CA CYS A 71 12.26 -20.54 -19.38
C CYS A 71 13.07 -19.28 -19.68
N HIS A 72 12.41 -18.13 -19.56
CA HIS A 72 13.07 -16.83 -19.68
C HIS A 72 13.48 -16.28 -18.31
N ALA A 73 12.68 -16.54 -17.27
CA ALA A 73 13.08 -16.34 -15.89
C ALA A 73 12.50 -17.40 -14.95
N LEU A 74 13.24 -17.71 -13.90
CA LEU A 74 12.77 -18.47 -12.75
C LEU A 74 12.42 -17.53 -11.60
N VAL A 75 11.35 -17.84 -10.86
CA VAL A 75 10.91 -17.08 -9.69
C VAL A 75 11.14 -17.92 -8.44
N ASP A 76 12.12 -17.53 -7.64
CA ASP A 76 12.51 -18.26 -6.42
C ASP A 76 11.45 -18.15 -5.31
N TYR A 77 11.61 -18.90 -4.21
CA TYR A 77 10.72 -18.89 -3.04
C TYR A 77 10.41 -17.47 -2.52
N ASN A 78 11.38 -16.56 -2.61
CA ASN A 78 11.31 -15.19 -2.10
C ASN A 78 10.75 -14.19 -3.13
N GLY A 79 10.40 -14.63 -4.33
CA GLY A 79 9.93 -13.78 -5.42
C GLY A 79 11.04 -13.05 -6.19
N VAL A 80 12.29 -13.51 -6.09
CA VAL A 80 13.44 -13.02 -6.88
C VAL A 80 13.40 -13.64 -8.28
N PHE A 81 13.59 -12.81 -9.30
CA PHE A 81 13.62 -13.23 -10.69
C PHE A 81 15.05 -13.54 -11.14
N HIS A 82 15.33 -14.81 -11.40
CA HIS A 82 16.56 -15.27 -12.04
C HIS A 82 16.35 -15.26 -13.56
N VAL A 83 16.87 -14.26 -14.26
CA VAL A 83 16.75 -14.11 -15.71
C VAL A 83 17.73 -15.03 -16.42
N ILE A 84 17.20 -15.92 -17.25
CA ILE A 84 17.92 -17.08 -17.80
C ILE A 84 18.10 -16.97 -19.31
N ALA A 85 17.15 -16.44 -20.08
CA ALA A 85 17.27 -16.41 -21.53
C ALA A 85 16.62 -15.18 -22.15
N ALA A 86 17.29 -14.62 -23.16
CA ALA A 86 16.73 -13.55 -23.99
C ALA A 86 16.14 -14.08 -25.31
N GLY A 87 16.53 -15.25 -25.78
CA GLY A 87 15.96 -15.86 -26.99
C GLY A 87 15.02 -17.03 -26.68
N ARG A 88 14.64 -17.77 -27.72
CA ARG A 88 13.71 -18.93 -27.63
C ARG A 88 14.09 -19.88 -26.50
N ALA A 89 13.10 -20.31 -25.71
CA ALA A 89 13.24 -21.29 -24.63
C ALA A 89 12.24 -22.44 -24.82
N ASN A 90 12.60 -23.65 -24.37
CA ASN A 90 11.80 -24.88 -24.49
C ASN A 90 10.89 -25.08 -23.27
N HIS A 91 9.80 -24.30 -23.16
CA HIS A 91 8.96 -24.28 -21.95
C HIS A 91 7.48 -24.57 -22.22
N ALA A 92 6.91 -24.02 -23.30
CA ALA A 92 5.49 -24.09 -23.63
C ALA A 92 5.14 -25.28 -24.55
N GLY A 93 6.04 -25.65 -25.46
CA GLY A 93 5.78 -26.67 -26.48
C GLY A 93 4.64 -26.29 -27.43
N GLU A 94 3.94 -27.30 -27.96
CA GLU A 94 2.77 -27.12 -28.84
C GLU A 94 1.54 -26.69 -28.03
N THR A 95 0.99 -25.53 -28.35
CA THR A 95 -0.17 -24.95 -27.65
C THR A 95 -1.48 -25.20 -28.40
N ARG A 96 -2.57 -25.38 -27.65
CA ARG A 96 -3.95 -25.22 -28.12
C ARG A 96 -4.37 -23.75 -28.00
N PRO A 97 -5.40 -23.29 -28.73
CA PRO A 97 -5.89 -21.92 -28.61
C PRO A 97 -6.38 -21.62 -27.19
N SER A 98 -6.00 -20.45 -26.65
CA SER A 98 -6.46 -19.98 -25.34
C SER A 98 -6.55 -18.45 -25.30
N GLY A 99 -7.78 -17.92 -25.38
CA GLY A 99 -8.05 -16.51 -25.70
C GLY A 99 -7.26 -16.07 -26.94
N PRO A 100 -6.38 -15.05 -26.86
CA PRO A 100 -5.66 -14.54 -28.03
C PRO A 100 -4.39 -15.36 -28.37
N ILE A 101 -4.01 -16.35 -27.56
CA ILE A 101 -2.90 -17.25 -27.88
C ILE A 101 -3.38 -18.28 -28.92
N PRO A 102 -2.79 -18.33 -30.12
CA PRO A 102 -3.19 -19.28 -31.16
C PRO A 102 -2.68 -20.70 -30.87
N ALA A 103 -3.18 -21.67 -31.64
CA ALA A 103 -2.53 -22.98 -31.70
C ALA A 103 -1.15 -22.88 -32.38
N GLY A 104 -0.22 -23.77 -32.05
CA GLY A 104 1.09 -23.86 -32.68
C GLY A 104 2.25 -23.84 -31.70
N ASP A 105 3.40 -23.33 -32.16
CA ASP A 105 4.64 -23.31 -31.37
C ASP A 105 4.62 -22.24 -30.27
N GLY A 106 4.24 -22.63 -29.05
CA GLY A 106 4.24 -21.76 -27.87
C GLY A 106 5.63 -21.26 -27.49
N ASN A 107 6.69 -22.03 -27.76
CA ASN A 107 8.08 -21.63 -27.46
C ASN A 107 8.50 -20.40 -28.30
N ALA A 108 7.87 -20.21 -29.46
CA ALA A 108 8.09 -19.03 -30.28
C ALA A 108 7.26 -17.80 -29.82
N LEU A 109 6.16 -18.02 -29.10
CA LEU A 109 5.11 -17.02 -28.86
C LEU A 109 5.06 -16.48 -27.43
N LEU A 110 5.68 -17.13 -26.46
CA LEU A 110 5.47 -16.81 -25.04
C LEU A 110 6.79 -16.54 -24.32
N VAL A 111 6.77 -15.55 -23.42
CA VAL A 111 7.79 -15.40 -22.39
C VAL A 111 7.39 -16.30 -21.21
N GLY A 112 8.33 -17.08 -20.67
CA GLY A 112 8.03 -18.14 -19.71
C GLY A 112 8.57 -17.86 -18.31
N TRP A 113 7.70 -17.95 -17.31
CA TRP A 113 8.05 -17.98 -15.89
C TRP A 113 7.99 -19.42 -15.36
N GLU A 114 9.10 -19.88 -14.81
CA GLU A 114 9.15 -21.10 -14.00
C GLU A 114 9.15 -20.70 -12.54
N ILE A 115 8.04 -20.94 -11.82
CA ILE A 115 7.88 -20.49 -10.43
C ILE A 115 8.17 -21.67 -9.51
N ASP A 116 9.13 -21.50 -8.60
CA ASP A 116 9.66 -22.60 -7.79
C ASP A 116 8.70 -22.96 -6.65
N TYR A 117 7.81 -23.91 -6.90
CA TYR A 117 6.99 -24.60 -5.90
C TYR A 117 6.53 -25.96 -6.44
N ASP A 118 6.23 -26.91 -5.55
CA ASP A 118 5.91 -28.28 -5.98
C ASP A 118 4.52 -28.45 -6.62
N GLY A 119 3.61 -27.51 -6.36
CA GLY A 119 2.26 -27.55 -6.92
C GLY A 119 1.43 -28.75 -6.45
N GLN A 120 1.78 -29.37 -5.33
CA GLN A 120 1.03 -30.46 -4.70
C GLN A 120 0.71 -30.08 -3.25
N ASP A 121 1.68 -30.24 -2.35
CA ASP A 121 1.56 -29.91 -0.93
C ASP A 121 2.04 -28.48 -0.64
N GLN A 122 2.72 -27.85 -1.60
CA GLN A 122 3.12 -26.45 -1.59
C GLN A 122 2.31 -25.63 -2.59
N VAL A 123 1.93 -24.42 -2.18
CA VAL A 123 1.36 -23.38 -3.05
C VAL A 123 2.36 -22.24 -3.20
N MET A 124 2.16 -21.38 -4.21
CA MET A 124 2.97 -20.18 -4.37
C MET A 124 3.01 -19.33 -3.11
N THR A 125 4.18 -18.80 -2.77
CA THR A 125 4.28 -17.77 -1.74
C THR A 125 3.61 -16.47 -2.21
N PRO A 126 3.16 -15.60 -1.29
CA PRO A 126 2.64 -14.28 -1.65
C PRO A 126 3.63 -13.44 -2.49
N GLN A 127 4.93 -13.58 -2.24
CA GLN A 127 6.00 -12.91 -2.96
C GLN A 127 6.13 -13.42 -4.40
N GLN A 128 6.10 -14.75 -4.60
CA GLN A 128 6.10 -15.37 -5.92
C GLN A 128 4.91 -14.89 -6.76
N TYR A 129 3.70 -14.95 -6.20
CA TYR A 129 2.49 -14.53 -6.91
C TYR A 129 2.52 -13.04 -7.25
N THR A 130 2.76 -12.18 -6.25
CA THR A 130 2.78 -10.72 -6.44
C THR A 130 3.89 -10.30 -7.41
N GLY A 131 5.08 -10.90 -7.29
CA GLY A 131 6.19 -10.65 -8.21
C GLY A 131 5.85 -11.05 -9.64
N SER A 132 5.23 -12.22 -9.82
CA SER A 132 4.81 -12.74 -11.13
C SER A 132 3.71 -11.88 -11.77
N VAL A 133 2.75 -11.35 -11.00
CA VAL A 133 1.75 -10.38 -11.51
C VAL A 133 2.44 -9.11 -12.03
N ARG A 134 3.34 -8.51 -11.23
CA ARG A 134 4.09 -7.30 -11.61
C ARG A 134 4.95 -7.54 -12.86
N ALA A 135 5.70 -8.64 -12.88
CA ALA A 135 6.55 -9.04 -14.01
C ALA A 135 5.72 -9.19 -15.29
N THR A 136 4.60 -9.92 -15.18
CA THR A 136 3.71 -10.20 -16.31
C THR A 136 3.13 -8.90 -16.87
N ALA A 137 2.61 -8.02 -16.04
CA ALA A 137 2.10 -6.73 -16.49
C ALA A 137 3.19 -5.85 -17.12
N ALA A 138 4.41 -5.85 -16.57
CA ALA A 138 5.52 -5.09 -17.13
C ALA A 138 5.91 -5.59 -18.53
N VAL A 139 6.00 -6.91 -18.70
CA VAL A 139 6.28 -7.55 -19.99
C VAL A 139 5.14 -7.29 -20.99
N LEU A 140 3.88 -7.48 -20.60
CA LEU A 140 2.74 -7.24 -21.48
C LEU A 140 2.66 -5.77 -21.92
N ARG A 141 2.98 -4.83 -21.03
CA ARG A 141 3.11 -3.40 -21.38
C ARG A 141 4.20 -3.18 -22.42
N GLN A 142 5.36 -3.80 -22.24
CA GLN A 142 6.47 -3.74 -23.21
C GLN A 142 6.09 -4.33 -24.57
N LEU A 143 5.23 -5.36 -24.59
CA LEU A 143 4.72 -6.01 -25.80
C LEU A 143 3.50 -5.30 -26.40
N GLY A 144 2.94 -4.27 -25.74
CA GLY A 144 1.73 -3.58 -26.19
C GLY A 144 0.46 -4.45 -26.11
N ARG A 145 0.36 -5.30 -25.10
CA ARG A 145 -0.72 -6.28 -24.90
C ARG A 145 -1.46 -6.06 -23.58
N ASP A 146 -2.71 -6.51 -23.53
CA ASP A 146 -3.52 -6.53 -22.32
C ASP A 146 -3.36 -7.85 -21.53
N ALA A 147 -4.00 -7.95 -20.37
CA ALA A 147 -3.92 -9.11 -19.49
C ALA A 147 -4.49 -10.40 -20.11
N SER A 148 -5.27 -10.31 -21.17
CA SER A 148 -5.77 -11.51 -21.87
C SER A 148 -4.66 -12.28 -22.56
N TYR A 149 -3.42 -11.78 -22.63
CA TYR A 149 -2.24 -12.49 -23.13
C TYR A 149 -1.40 -13.16 -22.03
N ALA A 150 -1.84 -13.13 -20.76
CA ALA A 150 -1.26 -13.92 -19.66
C ALA A 150 -1.97 -15.27 -19.51
N ARG A 151 -1.23 -16.38 -19.52
CA ARG A 151 -1.79 -17.73 -19.41
C ARG A 151 -1.06 -18.59 -18.39
N GLY A 152 -1.77 -19.58 -17.85
CA GLY A 152 -1.15 -20.76 -17.26
C GLY A 152 -0.93 -21.84 -18.31
N HIS A 153 0.09 -22.68 -18.14
CA HIS A 153 0.37 -23.77 -19.07
C HIS A 153 -0.81 -24.76 -19.23
N LEU A 154 -1.58 -24.99 -18.18
CA LEU A 154 -2.85 -25.72 -18.11
C LEU A 154 -3.83 -25.29 -19.22
N GLU A 155 -3.91 -23.99 -19.47
CA GLU A 155 -4.86 -23.43 -20.42
C GLU A 155 -4.42 -23.65 -21.86
N THR A 156 -3.11 -23.71 -22.10
CA THR A 156 -2.50 -23.78 -23.44
C THR A 156 -2.02 -25.18 -23.80
N SER A 157 -1.85 -26.09 -22.84
CA SER A 157 -1.29 -27.43 -23.09
C SER A 157 -2.22 -28.31 -23.92
N THR A 158 -1.63 -29.03 -24.87
CA THR A 158 -2.28 -30.08 -25.68
C THR A 158 -2.24 -31.45 -25.02
N THR A 159 -1.42 -31.64 -23.99
CA THR A 159 -1.16 -32.94 -23.34
C THR A 159 -1.80 -33.07 -21.95
N GLY A 160 -2.72 -32.16 -21.58
CA GLY A 160 -3.45 -32.22 -20.30
C GLY A 160 -2.60 -31.87 -19.08
N LYS A 161 -1.62 -30.97 -19.23
CA LYS A 161 -0.82 -30.46 -18.11
C LYS A 161 -1.69 -29.75 -17.06
N ILE A 162 -1.28 -29.82 -15.80
CA ILE A 162 -1.98 -29.21 -14.66
C ILE A 162 -1.32 -27.92 -14.15
N ASP A 163 -0.15 -27.55 -14.68
CA ASP A 163 0.63 -26.40 -14.19
C ASP A 163 0.11 -25.05 -14.72
N PRO A 164 0.11 -23.96 -13.94
CA PRO A 164 0.46 -23.86 -12.53
C PRO A 164 -0.69 -24.36 -11.64
N HIS A 165 -0.43 -25.39 -10.84
CA HIS A 165 -1.44 -25.94 -9.94
C HIS A 165 -1.67 -25.01 -8.74
N GLY A 166 -2.90 -24.98 -8.22
CA GLY A 166 -3.27 -24.14 -7.07
C GLY A 166 -3.41 -22.64 -7.37
N VAL A 167 -3.44 -22.24 -8.65
CA VAL A 167 -3.59 -20.85 -9.08
C VAL A 167 -4.93 -20.65 -9.81
N ASP A 168 -5.75 -19.72 -9.33
CA ASP A 168 -6.90 -19.23 -10.08
C ASP A 168 -6.41 -18.31 -11.22
N LEU A 169 -6.49 -18.80 -12.45
CA LEU A 169 -5.95 -18.12 -13.63
C LEU A 169 -6.83 -16.96 -14.10
N ASP A 170 -8.13 -16.96 -13.80
CA ASP A 170 -9.01 -15.82 -14.04
C ASP A 170 -8.69 -14.69 -13.07
N ARG A 171 -8.48 -15.03 -11.79
CA ARG A 171 -8.02 -14.07 -10.79
C ARG A 171 -6.65 -13.50 -11.14
N MET A 172 -5.69 -14.35 -11.54
CA MET A 172 -4.37 -13.93 -11.99
C MET A 172 -4.44 -12.93 -13.13
N ARG A 173 -5.29 -13.17 -14.14
CA ARG A 173 -5.52 -12.20 -15.22
C ARG A 173 -6.15 -10.91 -14.73
N ALA A 174 -7.12 -10.96 -13.81
CA ALA A 174 -7.73 -9.77 -13.23
C ALA A 174 -6.67 -8.91 -12.50
N ASP A 175 -5.79 -9.54 -11.72
CA ASP A 175 -4.71 -8.86 -10.99
C ASP A 175 -3.65 -8.28 -11.96
N VAL A 176 -3.34 -8.98 -13.06
CA VAL A 176 -2.48 -8.44 -14.14
C VAL A 176 -3.16 -7.26 -14.85
N ALA A 177 -4.46 -7.32 -15.11
CA ALA A 177 -5.22 -6.23 -15.75
C ALA A 177 -5.22 -4.99 -14.87
N ALA A 178 -5.43 -5.16 -13.56
CA ALA A 178 -5.30 -4.10 -12.58
C ALA A 178 -3.90 -3.48 -12.68
N GLN A 179 -2.83 -4.28 -12.61
CA GLN A 179 -1.45 -3.82 -12.69
C GLN A 179 -1.11 -3.09 -14.02
N LEU A 180 -1.72 -3.50 -15.13
CA LEU A 180 -1.58 -2.85 -16.44
C LEU A 180 -2.24 -1.48 -16.49
N ALA A 181 -3.43 -1.34 -15.92
CA ALA A 181 -4.20 -0.09 -15.85
C ALA A 181 -3.60 0.99 -14.92
N GLY A 182 -2.35 0.80 -14.47
CA GLY A 182 -1.71 1.62 -13.43
C GLY A 182 -2.15 1.23 -12.01
N GLY A 183 -2.91 0.14 -11.88
CA GLY A 183 -3.45 -0.40 -10.64
C GLY A 183 -2.65 -1.59 -10.13
N GLY A 184 -1.38 -1.40 -9.83
CA GLY A 184 -0.75 -2.27 -8.86
C GLY A 184 0.53 -1.64 -8.34
N THR A 185 0.73 -1.58 -7.04
CA THR A 185 0.34 -2.60 -6.07
C THR A 185 -0.66 -2.06 -5.06
N ALA A 186 -0.88 -2.74 -3.93
CA ALA A 186 -1.48 -2.09 -2.77
C ALA A 186 -0.92 -0.67 -2.65
N THR A 187 -1.74 0.33 -2.96
CA THR A 187 -1.27 1.70 -2.84
C THR A 187 -1.20 2.01 -1.35
N ALA A 188 -2.06 1.41 -0.54
CA ALA A 188 -1.85 1.35 0.90
C ALA A 188 -0.59 0.52 1.22
N ALA A 189 0.47 1.19 1.68
CA ALA A 189 1.69 0.57 2.16
C ALA A 189 1.94 0.97 3.62
N PHE A 190 2.49 0.03 4.40
CA PHE A 190 2.69 0.16 5.84
C PHE A 190 4.14 0.05 6.23
N HIS A 191 4.55 0.83 7.22
CA HIS A 191 5.92 0.93 7.65
C HIS A 191 6.00 1.24 9.15
N ALA A 192 6.82 0.52 9.90
CA ALA A 192 6.94 0.72 11.35
C ALA A 192 8.33 1.23 11.74
N ARG A 193 8.37 2.09 12.76
CA ARG A 193 9.58 2.60 13.41
C ARG A 193 9.76 1.96 14.78
N TRP A 194 10.88 1.33 15.02
CA TRP A 194 11.23 0.73 16.30
C TRP A 194 11.78 1.75 17.30
N THR A 195 11.87 1.36 18.57
CA THR A 195 12.34 2.21 19.69
C THR A 195 13.80 2.65 19.55
N ASP A 196 14.63 1.86 18.85
CA ASP A 196 16.00 2.21 18.47
C ASP A 196 16.09 3.26 17.36
N GLY A 197 14.93 3.67 16.83
CA GLY A 197 14.78 4.67 15.79
C GLY A 197 14.90 4.13 14.37
N THR A 198 15.13 2.83 14.21
CA THR A 198 15.16 2.17 12.91
C THR A 198 13.77 1.97 12.35
N TRP A 199 13.71 1.81 11.03
CA TRP A 199 12.51 1.77 10.23
C TRP A 199 12.50 0.40 9.50
N THR A 200 11.36 -0.31 9.49
CA THR A 200 11.18 -1.51 8.64
C THR A 200 11.30 -1.19 7.13
N PRO A 201 11.18 -2.14 6.22
CA PRO A 201 10.75 -1.80 4.87
C PRO A 201 9.26 -1.45 4.85
N PHE A 202 8.80 -0.63 3.90
CA PHE A 202 7.37 -0.56 3.58
C PHE A 202 6.88 -1.95 3.18
N ARG A 203 5.66 -2.32 3.56
CA ARG A 203 5.02 -3.59 3.17
C ARG A 203 3.64 -3.30 2.58
N PRO A 204 3.25 -3.97 1.48
CA PRO A 204 1.94 -3.75 0.89
C PRO A 204 0.83 -4.20 1.87
N LEU A 205 -0.20 -3.37 2.02
CA LEU A 205 -1.38 -3.73 2.80
C LEU A 205 -2.37 -4.59 1.99
N GLY A 206 -2.16 -4.78 0.69
CA GLY A 206 -2.98 -5.67 -0.15
C GLY A 206 -4.27 -5.05 -0.72
N MET A 207 -4.42 -3.72 -0.69
CA MET A 207 -5.58 -3.01 -1.27
C MET A 207 -5.16 -1.70 -1.95
N ALA A 208 -5.75 -1.41 -3.12
CA ALA A 208 -5.62 -0.12 -3.79
C ALA A 208 -6.64 0.87 -3.22
N VAL A 209 -6.17 2.08 -2.90
CA VAL A 209 -6.93 3.05 -2.10
C VAL A 209 -6.76 4.47 -2.64
N LYS A 210 -7.76 5.32 -2.36
CA LYS A 210 -7.75 6.76 -2.59
C LYS A 210 -7.18 7.51 -1.39
N ASP A 211 -7.42 7.02 -0.18
CA ASP A 211 -7.01 7.66 1.06
C ASP A 211 -6.75 6.64 2.19
N VAL A 212 -5.92 7.00 3.17
CA VAL A 212 -5.46 6.11 4.26
C VAL A 212 -5.43 6.82 5.61
N ALA A 213 -5.78 6.08 6.66
CA ALA A 213 -5.62 6.50 8.04
C ALA A 213 -5.20 5.33 8.93
N VAL A 214 -4.38 5.59 9.94
CA VAL A 214 -4.00 4.59 10.96
C VAL A 214 -4.13 5.19 12.36
N ALA A 215 -4.53 4.37 13.31
CA ALA A 215 -4.51 4.69 14.74
C ALA A 215 -3.97 3.51 15.54
N GLY A 216 -3.14 3.78 16.55
CA GLY A 216 -2.82 2.83 17.61
C GLY A 216 -3.97 2.76 18.62
N THR A 217 -4.18 1.60 19.22
CA THR A 217 -5.13 1.41 20.33
C THR A 217 -4.37 1.08 21.62
N PRO A 218 -4.92 1.41 22.81
CA PRO A 218 -4.23 1.18 24.09
C PRO A 218 -3.80 -0.28 24.34
N ASP A 219 -4.47 -1.24 23.70
CA ASP A 219 -4.16 -2.67 23.77
C ASP A 219 -2.99 -3.12 22.88
N GLY A 220 -2.26 -2.17 22.28
CA GLY A 220 -1.08 -2.43 21.45
C GLY A 220 -1.40 -2.93 20.04
N ARG A 221 -2.67 -2.88 19.63
CA ARG A 221 -3.05 -3.09 18.22
C ARG A 221 -2.99 -1.78 17.45
N ALA A 222 -3.02 -1.90 16.14
CA ALA A 222 -3.28 -0.76 15.26
C ALA A 222 -4.48 -1.05 14.37
N GLN A 223 -5.22 0.00 14.02
CA GLN A 223 -6.34 -0.07 13.11
C GLN A 223 -6.08 0.84 11.91
N VAL A 224 -6.14 0.25 10.72
CA VAL A 224 -6.03 0.99 9.46
C VAL A 224 -7.43 1.13 8.88
N ALA A 225 -7.82 2.35 8.54
CA ALA A 225 -9.01 2.67 7.78
C ALA A 225 -8.60 3.24 6.41
N VAL A 226 -9.30 2.87 5.35
CA VAL A 226 -8.96 3.29 3.98
C VAL A 226 -10.22 3.61 3.18
N ILE A 227 -10.07 4.47 2.17
CA ILE A 227 -11.07 4.64 1.11
C ILE A 227 -10.61 3.82 -0.10
N GLY A 228 -11.35 2.78 -0.46
CA GLY A 228 -11.07 1.98 -1.64
C GLY A 228 -11.22 2.79 -2.94
N VAL A 229 -10.68 2.27 -4.04
CA VAL A 229 -10.87 2.89 -5.37
C VAL A 229 -12.35 2.93 -5.81
N ASP A 230 -13.20 2.10 -5.19
CA ASP A 230 -14.66 2.04 -5.32
C ASP A 230 -15.42 3.01 -4.40
N ASP A 231 -14.69 3.92 -3.74
CA ASP A 231 -15.17 4.88 -2.73
C ASP A 231 -15.63 4.25 -1.41
N VAL A 232 -15.55 2.93 -1.23
CA VAL A 232 -16.02 2.26 -0.01
C VAL A 232 -15.01 2.43 1.12
N VAL A 233 -15.51 2.65 2.33
CA VAL A 233 -14.71 2.74 3.55
C VAL A 233 -14.43 1.32 4.06
N TYR A 234 -13.16 0.93 4.08
CA TYR A 234 -12.70 -0.34 4.63
C TYR A 234 -11.87 -0.13 5.89
N HIS A 235 -11.80 -1.15 6.73
CA HIS A 235 -10.83 -1.19 7.80
C HIS A 235 -10.27 -2.60 7.99
N ARG A 236 -9.10 -2.67 8.63
CA ARG A 236 -8.54 -3.90 9.17
C ARG A 236 -7.70 -3.63 10.40
N LEU A 237 -7.42 -4.67 11.16
CA LEU A 237 -6.61 -4.62 12.36
C LEU A 237 -5.24 -5.23 12.11
N ARG A 238 -4.23 -4.61 12.70
CA ARG A 238 -2.94 -5.22 12.99
C ARG A 238 -2.96 -5.66 14.44
N ASN A 239 -2.87 -6.96 14.67
CA ASN A 239 -2.80 -7.52 16.02
C ASN A 239 -1.41 -7.22 16.63
N SER A 240 -1.31 -7.33 17.96
CA SER A 240 -0.06 -7.09 18.69
C SER A 240 1.05 -8.09 18.34
N ASP A 241 0.69 -9.28 17.86
CA ASP A 241 1.62 -10.27 17.29
C ASP A 241 2.08 -9.93 15.86
N GLY A 242 1.60 -8.82 15.30
CA GLY A 242 1.91 -8.33 13.97
C GLY A 242 1.10 -8.95 12.83
N THR A 243 0.21 -9.90 13.12
CA THR A 243 -0.72 -10.46 12.13
C THR A 243 -1.79 -9.45 11.73
N TRP A 244 -2.35 -9.61 10.53
CA TRP A 244 -3.37 -8.71 9.99
C TRP A 244 -4.69 -9.45 9.80
N THR A 245 -5.79 -8.79 10.14
CA THR A 245 -7.11 -9.25 9.69
C THR A 245 -7.33 -8.90 8.22
N GLU A 246 -8.28 -9.57 7.58
CA GLU A 246 -8.77 -9.13 6.27
C GLU A 246 -9.44 -7.76 6.34
N PHE A 247 -9.56 -7.09 5.19
CA PHE A 247 -10.32 -5.86 5.08
C PHE A 247 -11.82 -6.14 5.12
N GLY A 248 -12.52 -5.48 6.04
CA GLY A 248 -13.99 -5.42 6.09
C GLY A 248 -14.49 -4.01 5.78
N PHE A 249 -15.60 -3.89 5.05
CA PHE A 249 -16.21 -2.57 4.83
C PHE A 249 -17.01 -2.11 6.06
N LEU A 250 -17.11 -0.79 6.26
CA LEU A 250 -18.00 -0.23 7.27
C LEU A 250 -19.41 -0.07 6.67
N THR A 251 -20.45 -0.42 7.44
CA THR A 251 -21.84 -0.26 7.00
C THR A 251 -22.29 1.20 7.09
N GLY A 252 -22.80 1.73 5.99
CA GLY A 252 -23.41 3.06 5.87
C GLY A 252 -24.93 2.99 5.61
N PHE A 253 -25.47 4.05 5.01
CA PHE A 253 -26.90 4.16 4.71
C PHE A 253 -27.28 3.29 3.51
N GLY A 254 -27.91 2.13 3.78
CA GLY A 254 -28.41 1.23 2.73
C GLY A 254 -27.35 0.38 2.03
N GLY A 255 -26.15 0.25 2.60
CA GLY A 255 -25.05 -0.56 2.04
C GLY A 255 -23.69 -0.18 2.64
N PRO A 256 -22.58 -0.53 1.99
CA PRO A 256 -21.24 -0.08 2.40
C PRO A 256 -21.15 1.46 2.45
N ALA A 257 -20.54 1.98 3.50
CA ALA A 257 -20.27 3.41 3.64
C ALA A 257 -19.30 3.87 2.56
N LYS A 258 -19.55 5.06 2.00
CA LYS A 258 -18.71 5.63 0.95
C LYS A 258 -18.16 6.99 1.33
N GLY A 259 -16.88 7.23 1.06
CA GLY A 259 -16.17 8.44 1.43
C GLY A 259 -15.13 8.89 0.41
N ARG A 260 -14.58 10.08 0.65
CA ARG A 260 -13.47 10.72 -0.10
C ARG A 260 -12.25 11.00 0.76
N ARG A 261 -12.46 11.13 2.08
CA ARG A 261 -11.42 11.30 3.10
C ARG A 261 -11.74 10.47 4.32
N VAL A 262 -10.72 9.97 4.99
CA VAL A 262 -10.86 9.16 6.21
C VAL A 262 -9.80 9.54 7.25
N SER A 263 -10.20 9.60 8.51
CA SER A 263 -9.30 9.65 9.66
C SER A 263 -9.83 8.73 10.76
N ILE A 264 -8.94 8.15 11.56
CA ILE A 264 -9.29 7.30 12.69
C ILE A 264 -8.51 7.72 13.93
N ALA A 265 -9.13 7.58 15.10
CA ALA A 265 -8.47 7.72 16.40
C ALA A 265 -8.77 6.48 17.26
N GLY A 266 -7.76 6.00 17.97
CA GLY A 266 -7.93 5.11 19.13
C GLY A 266 -8.24 5.96 20.36
N MET A 267 -9.16 5.47 21.19
CA MET A 267 -9.57 6.13 22.43
C MET A 267 -9.04 5.37 23.64
N GLU A 268 -8.83 6.05 24.76
CA GLU A 268 -8.35 5.45 26.03
C GLU A 268 -9.27 4.34 26.55
N ASP A 269 -10.57 4.41 26.26
CA ASP A 269 -11.55 3.37 26.65
C ASP A 269 -11.48 2.10 25.77
N GLY A 270 -10.51 2.03 24.86
CA GLY A 270 -10.32 0.92 23.92
C GLY A 270 -11.25 0.95 22.71
N THR A 271 -12.13 1.95 22.59
CA THR A 271 -12.90 2.17 21.36
C THR A 271 -12.02 2.82 20.28
N SER A 272 -12.53 2.83 19.06
CA SER A 272 -11.93 3.64 17.99
C SER A 272 -13.00 4.41 17.26
N GLN A 273 -12.70 5.63 16.84
CA GLN A 273 -13.65 6.49 16.15
C GLN A 273 -13.12 6.85 14.76
N VAL A 274 -13.91 6.52 13.73
CA VAL A 274 -13.65 6.90 12.34
C VAL A 274 -14.45 8.14 12.01
N VAL A 275 -13.81 9.10 11.34
CA VAL A 275 -14.46 10.24 10.68
C VAL A 275 -14.20 10.18 9.19
N ILE A 276 -15.19 10.57 8.39
CA ILE A 276 -15.09 10.62 6.93
C ILE A 276 -15.67 11.90 6.36
N THR A 277 -15.16 12.32 5.21
CA THR A 277 -15.92 13.10 4.24
C THR A 277 -16.66 12.14 3.33
N GLY A 278 -18.00 12.16 3.33
CA GLY A 278 -18.85 11.38 2.45
C GLY A 278 -18.69 11.76 0.98
N THR A 279 -19.18 10.90 0.08
CA THR A 279 -19.22 11.21 -1.36
C THR A 279 -20.19 12.34 -1.71
N ASP A 280 -21.13 12.66 -0.81
CA ASP A 280 -22.00 13.82 -0.83
C ASP A 280 -21.33 15.12 -0.32
N GLY A 281 -20.11 15.01 0.23
CA GLY A 281 -19.36 16.10 0.82
C GLY A 281 -19.68 16.37 2.30
N ALA A 282 -20.74 15.78 2.86
CA ALA A 282 -21.04 15.90 4.28
C ALA A 282 -20.03 15.09 5.10
N SER A 283 -19.72 15.56 6.31
CA SER A 283 -18.83 14.85 7.23
C SER A 283 -19.61 13.98 8.21
N TYR A 284 -19.09 12.79 8.47
CA TYR A 284 -19.73 11.77 9.31
C TYR A 284 -18.74 11.14 10.28
N HIS A 285 -19.25 10.51 11.33
CA HIS A 285 -18.45 9.69 12.24
C HIS A 285 -19.14 8.37 12.59
N SER A 286 -18.35 7.36 12.94
CA SER A 286 -18.79 6.07 13.47
C SER A 286 -17.80 5.57 14.52
N VAL A 287 -18.31 4.91 15.57
CA VAL A 287 -17.52 4.39 16.69
C VAL A 287 -17.50 2.87 16.61
N ARG A 288 -16.30 2.29 16.62
CA ARG A 288 -16.07 0.87 16.85
C ARG A 288 -16.00 0.62 18.35
N ARG A 289 -16.92 -0.19 18.85
CA ARG A 289 -16.92 -0.65 20.24
C ARG A 289 -15.82 -1.68 20.46
N THR A 290 -15.51 -1.94 21.73
CA THR A 290 -14.51 -2.94 22.14
C THR A 290 -14.89 -4.36 21.72
N ASP A 291 -16.20 -4.67 21.62
CA ASP A 291 -16.73 -5.93 21.08
C ASP A 291 -16.58 -6.06 19.55
N GLY A 292 -16.08 -5.02 18.88
CA GLY A 292 -15.86 -4.95 17.45
C GLY A 292 -17.06 -4.54 16.61
N THR A 293 -18.23 -4.33 17.22
CA THR A 293 -19.40 -3.76 16.53
C THR A 293 -19.22 -2.28 16.27
N TRP A 294 -19.87 -1.77 15.23
CA TRP A 294 -19.85 -0.36 14.87
C TRP A 294 -21.18 0.32 15.21
N THR A 295 -21.14 1.60 15.58
CA THR A 295 -22.34 2.44 15.54
C THR A 295 -22.69 2.78 14.09
N PRO A 296 -23.97 3.05 13.78
CA PRO A 296 -24.31 3.68 12.50
C PRO A 296 -23.55 5.01 12.33
N PHE A 297 -23.29 5.39 11.07
CA PHE A 297 -22.71 6.70 10.79
C PHE A 297 -23.67 7.82 11.20
N GLY A 298 -23.18 8.74 12.02
CA GLY A 298 -23.88 9.97 12.43
C GLY A 298 -23.25 11.20 11.77
N PRO A 299 -24.02 12.27 11.51
CA PRO A 299 -23.49 13.49 10.93
C PRO A 299 -22.58 14.21 11.93
N LEU A 300 -21.43 14.70 11.46
CA LEU A 300 -20.64 15.69 12.20
C LEU A 300 -21.27 17.08 12.08
N GLY A 301 -22.13 17.33 11.09
CA GLY A 301 -22.88 18.59 10.96
C GLY A 301 -22.16 19.69 10.18
N MET A 302 -21.25 19.32 9.29
CA MET A 302 -20.59 20.25 8.35
C MET A 302 -20.25 19.53 7.04
N VAL A 303 -20.24 20.25 5.92
CA VAL A 303 -19.66 19.79 4.65
C VAL A 303 -18.17 20.12 4.67
N ALA A 304 -17.32 19.12 4.45
CA ALA A 304 -15.88 19.26 4.63
C ALA A 304 -15.11 18.69 3.42
N LYS A 305 -14.05 19.38 3.00
CA LYS A 305 -13.07 18.90 2.02
C LYS A 305 -12.12 17.86 2.62
N ASP A 306 -11.85 17.98 3.92
CA ASP A 306 -10.95 17.10 4.65
C ASP A 306 -11.30 17.01 6.14
N VAL A 307 -10.92 15.89 6.78
CA VAL A 307 -11.29 15.56 8.17
C VAL A 307 -10.14 14.91 8.92
N ALA A 308 -9.98 15.26 10.20
CA ALA A 308 -9.03 14.63 11.11
C ALA A 308 -9.63 14.47 12.52
N ILE A 309 -9.24 13.41 13.22
CA ILE A 309 -9.67 13.14 14.59
C ILE A 309 -8.49 12.68 15.46
N ALA A 310 -8.48 13.11 16.73
CA ALA A 310 -7.58 12.62 17.76
C ALA A 310 -8.36 12.23 19.02
N GLY A 311 -7.95 11.13 19.65
CA GLY A 311 -8.28 10.81 21.02
C GLY A 311 -7.36 11.57 21.97
N MET A 312 -7.91 12.03 23.09
CA MET A 312 -7.18 12.74 24.14
C MET A 312 -7.02 11.84 25.38
N PRO A 313 -5.97 12.04 26.21
CA PRO A 313 -5.78 11.28 27.44
C PRO A 313 -6.92 11.41 28.47
N ASP A 314 -7.71 12.48 28.38
CA ASP A 314 -8.90 12.72 29.23
C ASP A 314 -10.17 12.04 28.71
N GLY A 315 -10.07 11.23 27.65
CA GLY A 315 -11.19 10.51 27.03
C GLY A 315 -12.01 11.36 26.04
N LEU A 316 -11.67 12.63 25.84
CA LEU A 316 -12.30 13.46 24.82
C LEU A 316 -11.82 13.06 23.42
N ALA A 317 -12.62 13.33 22.40
CA ALA A 317 -12.15 13.34 21.01
C ALA A 317 -12.15 14.77 20.46
N GLN A 318 -11.13 15.11 19.68
CA GLN A 318 -11.06 16.40 18.98
C GLN A 318 -11.10 16.17 17.48
N VAL A 319 -11.96 16.92 16.79
CA VAL A 319 -12.13 16.83 15.33
C VAL A 319 -11.76 18.16 14.70
N ALA A 320 -10.87 18.11 13.71
CA ALA A 320 -10.54 19.23 12.84
C ALA A 320 -11.04 18.93 11.42
N VAL A 321 -11.59 19.94 10.74
CA VAL A 321 -12.09 19.81 9.37
C VAL A 321 -11.70 21.02 8.53
N ILE A 322 -11.57 20.83 7.23
CA ILE A 322 -11.45 21.92 6.27
C ILE A 322 -12.80 22.10 5.59
N GLY A 323 -13.43 23.26 5.78
CA GLY A 323 -14.71 23.61 5.18
C GLY A 323 -14.63 23.82 3.66
N THR A 324 -15.79 24.01 3.02
CA THR A 324 -15.83 24.33 1.58
C THR A 324 -15.24 25.71 1.24
N ASP A 325 -15.16 26.59 2.24
CA ASP A 325 -14.54 27.91 2.26
C ASP A 325 -13.02 27.90 2.52
N ASP A 326 -12.43 26.70 2.55
CA ASP A 326 -11.03 26.40 2.92
C ASP A 326 -10.68 26.67 4.38
N VAL A 327 -11.63 27.10 5.22
CA VAL A 327 -11.36 27.45 6.61
C VAL A 327 -11.20 26.19 7.45
N VAL A 328 -10.22 26.22 8.36
CA VAL A 328 -9.98 25.15 9.33
C VAL A 328 -10.91 25.36 10.53
N TYR A 329 -11.81 24.41 10.76
CA TYR A 329 -12.72 24.39 11.89
C TYR A 329 -12.36 23.28 12.88
N HIS A 330 -12.67 23.49 14.15
CA HIS A 330 -12.44 22.53 15.23
C HIS A 330 -13.69 22.37 16.09
N ARG A 331 -13.91 21.16 16.61
CA ARG A 331 -14.88 20.87 17.68
C ARG A 331 -14.38 19.74 18.58
N VAL A 332 -15.00 19.62 19.74
CA VAL A 332 -14.74 18.58 20.73
C VAL A 332 -15.96 17.67 20.83
N ARG A 333 -15.71 16.37 20.98
CA ARG A 333 -16.67 15.37 21.45
C ARG A 333 -16.37 15.07 22.91
N ASP A 334 -17.36 15.27 23.75
CA ASP A 334 -17.27 14.92 25.16
C ASP A 334 -17.40 13.40 25.36
N SER A 335 -16.94 12.90 26.51
CA SER A 335 -16.97 11.46 26.82
C SER A 335 -18.40 10.90 26.91
N ASP A 336 -19.38 11.75 27.19
CA ASP A 336 -20.81 11.40 27.14
C ASP A 336 -21.38 11.34 25.71
N GLY A 337 -20.54 11.67 24.71
CA GLY A 337 -20.86 11.66 23.30
C GLY A 337 -21.52 12.93 22.78
N THR A 338 -21.73 13.94 23.63
CA THR A 338 -22.16 15.28 23.20
C THR A 338 -21.04 15.99 22.46
N TRP A 339 -21.39 17.06 21.75
CA TRP A 339 -20.44 17.75 20.89
C TRP A 339 -20.56 19.26 21.02
N THR A 340 -19.41 19.93 21.01
CA THR A 340 -19.36 21.39 20.85
C THR A 340 -19.72 21.79 19.42
N LYS A 341 -20.08 23.06 19.23
CA LYS A 341 -20.17 23.65 17.89
C LYS A 341 -18.79 23.73 17.24
N PHE A 342 -18.76 23.73 15.92
CA PHE A 342 -17.54 24.05 15.18
C PHE A 342 -17.16 25.52 15.36
N GLY A 343 -15.90 25.76 15.70
CA GLY A 343 -15.28 27.08 15.74
C GLY A 343 -14.13 27.18 14.74
N ALA A 344 -14.03 28.30 14.02
CA ALA A 344 -12.93 28.54 13.10
C ALA A 344 -11.62 28.79 13.87
N LEU A 345 -10.52 28.18 13.45
CA LEU A 345 -9.20 28.46 14.02
C LEU A 345 -8.66 29.78 13.48
N ALA A 346 -8.03 30.57 14.35
CA ALA A 346 -7.44 31.84 13.96
C ALA A 346 -6.11 31.62 13.21
N GLY A 347 -5.98 32.24 12.03
CA GLY A 347 -4.77 32.30 11.21
C GLY A 347 -4.20 33.71 11.13
N PHE A 348 -3.48 34.01 10.04
CA PHE A 348 -2.82 35.30 9.83
C PHE A 348 -3.83 36.36 9.37
N GLY A 349 -4.35 37.16 10.31
CA GLY A 349 -5.27 38.27 10.01
C GLY A 349 -6.70 37.85 9.70
N GLY A 350 -7.08 36.59 9.98
CA GLY A 350 -8.40 36.04 9.73
C GLY A 350 -8.45 34.54 10.06
N PRO A 351 -9.51 33.81 9.68
CA PRO A 351 -9.56 32.35 9.85
C PRO A 351 -8.41 31.65 9.11
N ALA A 352 -7.82 30.64 9.73
CA ALA A 352 -6.80 29.79 9.11
C ALA A 352 -7.41 29.02 7.95
N LYS A 353 -6.67 28.89 6.85
CA LYS A 353 -7.12 28.18 5.65
C LYS A 353 -6.14 27.09 5.23
N GLY A 354 -6.67 25.95 4.78
CA GLY A 354 -5.86 24.79 4.42
C GLY A 354 -6.43 23.92 3.30
N LYS A 355 -5.63 22.95 2.85
CA LYS A 355 -5.93 21.92 1.85
C LYS A 355 -5.91 20.50 2.41
N SER A 356 -5.12 20.27 3.46
CA SER A 356 -5.03 19.02 4.22
C SER A 356 -4.88 19.35 5.71
N VAL A 357 -5.47 18.55 6.59
CA VAL A 357 -5.45 18.73 8.05
C VAL A 357 -5.20 17.41 8.78
N SER A 358 -4.41 17.46 9.85
CA SER A 358 -4.25 16.36 10.79
C SER A 358 -4.16 16.90 12.22
N ILE A 359 -4.56 16.10 13.22
CA ILE A 359 -4.57 16.48 14.63
C ILE A 359 -4.07 15.33 15.50
N ALA A 360 -3.30 15.63 16.53
CA ALA A 360 -2.87 14.67 17.55
C ALA A 360 -3.19 15.19 18.95
N GLY A 361 -3.62 14.30 19.84
CA GLY A 361 -3.59 14.50 21.29
C GLY A 361 -2.19 14.18 21.81
N LEU A 362 -1.72 14.96 22.79
CA LEU A 362 -0.45 14.76 23.46
C LEU A 362 -0.67 14.38 24.92
N GLU A 363 0.29 13.66 25.49
CA GLU A 363 0.24 13.14 26.87
C GLU A 363 0.08 14.24 27.93
N ASP A 364 0.51 15.46 27.63
CA ASP A 364 0.36 16.64 28.51
C ASP A 364 -1.06 17.25 28.49
N GLY A 365 -2.01 16.61 27.78
CA GLY A 365 -3.39 17.06 27.62
C GLY A 365 -3.57 18.16 26.56
N THR A 366 -2.49 18.62 25.91
CA THR A 366 -2.60 19.52 24.76
C THR A 366 -2.95 18.75 23.49
N SER A 367 -3.44 19.46 22.48
CA SER A 367 -3.56 18.89 21.12
C SER A 367 -2.83 19.75 20.11
N GLN A 368 -2.37 19.15 19.04
CA GLN A 368 -1.63 19.85 17.99
C GLN A 368 -2.25 19.56 16.63
N VAL A 369 -2.65 20.63 15.94
CA VAL A 369 -3.12 20.60 14.55
C VAL A 369 -1.96 20.92 13.62
N VAL A 370 -1.84 20.16 12.55
CA VAL A 370 -0.98 20.47 11.40
C VAL A 370 -1.84 20.61 10.15
N ILE A 371 -1.46 21.54 9.27
CA ILE A 371 -2.14 21.77 8.00
C ILE A 371 -1.16 21.96 6.86
N THR A 372 -1.60 21.61 5.65
CA THR A 372 -1.10 22.23 4.42
C THR A 372 -1.92 23.48 4.15
N GLY A 373 -1.30 24.66 4.17
CA GLY A 373 -1.95 25.93 3.85
C GLY A 373 -2.40 26.01 2.39
N THR A 374 -3.27 26.96 2.07
CA THR A 374 -3.69 27.19 0.67
C THR A 374 -2.53 27.68 -0.22
N ASP A 375 -1.50 28.26 0.39
CA ASP A 375 -0.20 28.62 -0.20
C ASP A 375 0.72 27.41 -0.45
N GLY A 376 0.35 26.23 0.04
CA GLY A 376 1.15 25.00 -0.03
C GLY A 376 2.17 24.82 1.09
N ALA A 377 2.42 25.84 1.91
CA ALA A 377 3.32 25.71 3.06
C ALA A 377 2.65 24.93 4.18
N SER A 378 3.42 24.13 4.91
CA SER A 378 2.92 23.40 6.08
C SER A 378 3.04 24.24 7.35
N TYR A 379 2.01 24.17 8.20
CA TYR A 379 1.91 24.93 9.45
C TYR A 379 1.44 24.05 10.60
N HIS A 380 1.69 24.48 11.84
CA HIS A 380 1.15 23.84 13.04
C HIS A 380 0.61 24.87 14.04
N SER A 381 -0.37 24.44 14.86
CA SER A 381 -0.89 25.18 16.00
C SER A 381 -1.23 24.21 17.13
N VAL A 382 -0.91 24.60 18.36
CA VAL A 382 -1.19 23.86 19.60
C VAL A 382 -2.39 24.47 20.31
N ARG A 383 -3.36 23.64 20.67
CA ARG A 383 -4.44 23.93 21.62
C ARG A 383 -3.95 23.59 23.02
N ARG A 384 -3.95 24.59 23.90
CA ARG A 384 -3.63 24.42 25.32
C ARG A 384 -4.77 23.73 26.05
N THR A 385 -4.48 23.24 27.26
CA THR A 385 -5.46 22.62 28.15
C THR A 385 -6.58 23.59 28.56
N ASP A 386 -6.31 24.90 28.61
CA ASP A 386 -7.31 25.95 28.82
C ASP A 386 -8.23 26.22 27.60
N GLY A 387 -8.00 25.51 26.49
CA GLY A 387 -8.75 25.61 25.25
C GLY A 387 -8.32 26.73 24.31
N THR A 388 -7.36 27.56 24.68
CA THR A 388 -6.78 28.59 23.81
C THR A 388 -5.84 27.98 22.78
N TRP A 389 -5.75 28.61 21.62
CA TRP A 389 -4.84 28.20 20.55
C TRP A 389 -3.60 29.10 20.52
N THR A 390 -2.47 28.51 20.17
CA THR A 390 -1.29 29.25 19.74
C THR A 390 -1.48 29.75 18.30
N PRO A 391 -0.84 30.85 17.88
CA PRO A 391 -0.82 31.24 16.47
C PRO A 391 -0.21 30.14 15.60
N PHE A 392 -0.70 29.97 14.37
CA PHE A 392 -0.07 29.06 13.40
C PHE A 392 1.38 29.47 13.14
N ARG A 393 2.27 28.49 13.14
CA ARG A 393 3.71 28.65 12.85
C ARG A 393 4.12 27.73 11.72
N PRO A 394 5.07 28.14 10.85
CA PRO A 394 5.53 27.33 9.74
C PRO A 394 6.26 26.09 10.25
N LEU A 395 5.99 24.94 9.64
CA LEU A 395 6.78 23.72 9.79
C LEU A 395 8.03 23.74 8.90
N GLY A 396 8.11 24.65 7.91
CA GLY A 396 9.31 24.84 7.10
C GLY A 396 9.44 23.92 5.89
N MET A 397 8.33 23.37 5.39
CA MET A 397 8.28 22.60 4.14
C MET A 397 6.98 22.90 3.38
N VAL A 398 7.04 22.90 2.05
CA VAL A 398 5.84 22.89 1.19
C VAL A 398 5.39 21.44 1.04
N ALA A 399 4.13 21.16 1.35
CA ALA A 399 3.59 19.81 1.39
C ALA A 399 2.30 19.69 0.57
N LYS A 400 2.04 18.50 0.03
CA LYS A 400 0.76 18.10 -0.56
C LYS A 400 -0.20 17.58 0.50
N ASP A 401 0.35 16.92 1.52
CA ASP A 401 -0.42 16.26 2.59
C ASP A 401 0.39 16.22 3.90
N VAL A 402 -0.31 16.18 5.05
CA VAL A 402 0.29 16.23 6.39
C VAL A 402 -0.37 15.23 7.34
N ALA A 403 0.42 14.64 8.23
CA ALA A 403 -0.04 13.78 9.31
C ALA A 403 0.76 14.04 10.59
N ILE A 404 0.13 13.93 11.75
CA ILE A 404 0.79 14.06 13.06
C ILE A 404 0.28 12.98 14.03
N THR A 405 1.17 12.52 14.91
CA THR A 405 0.81 11.68 16.05
C THR A 405 1.57 12.10 17.31
N GLY A 406 0.95 11.89 18.47
CA GLY A 406 1.56 12.05 19.78
C GLY A 406 2.25 10.77 20.21
N MET A 407 3.34 10.90 20.97
CA MET A 407 4.12 9.78 21.50
C MET A 407 4.02 9.73 23.03
N PRO A 408 4.09 8.54 23.66
CA PRO A 408 4.02 8.38 25.12
C PRO A 408 5.12 9.09 25.92
N ASP A 409 6.18 9.56 25.25
CA ASP A 409 7.28 10.31 25.87
C ASP A 409 7.11 11.85 25.75
N GLY A 410 5.92 12.30 25.34
CA GLY A 410 5.58 13.72 25.18
C GLY A 410 6.08 14.34 23.88
N ARG A 411 6.74 13.56 23.01
CA ARG A 411 7.10 14.02 21.66
C ARG A 411 5.91 13.95 20.72
N ALA A 412 6.00 14.66 19.60
CA ALA A 412 5.10 14.48 18.47
C ALA A 412 5.91 14.18 17.21
N GLN A 413 5.40 13.30 16.36
CA GLN A 413 5.99 13.02 15.05
C GLN A 413 5.08 13.54 13.95
N VAL A 414 5.66 14.27 13.01
CA VAL A 414 4.97 14.79 11.82
C VAL A 414 5.52 14.10 10.59
N ALA A 415 4.62 13.61 9.74
CA ALA A 415 4.92 13.12 8.40
C ALA A 415 4.27 14.03 7.36
N VAL A 416 4.96 14.30 6.25
CA VAL A 416 4.47 15.14 5.16
C VAL A 416 4.82 14.54 3.81
N ILE A 417 3.99 14.77 2.81
CA ILE A 417 4.31 14.46 1.41
C ILE A 417 4.80 15.74 0.73
N GLY A 418 6.05 15.75 0.29
CA GLY A 418 6.64 16.88 -0.43
C GLY A 418 6.08 17.06 -1.84
N ILE A 419 6.45 18.15 -2.49
CA ILE A 419 6.04 18.39 -3.89
C ILE A 419 6.64 17.38 -4.88
N ASP A 420 7.73 16.74 -4.49
CA ASP A 420 8.46 15.66 -5.16
C ASP A 420 7.86 14.25 -4.92
N ASP A 421 6.69 14.21 -4.28
CA ASP A 421 5.96 13.02 -3.82
C ASP A 421 6.69 12.24 -2.71
N VAL A 422 7.86 12.69 -2.24
CA VAL A 422 8.63 12.00 -1.20
C VAL A 422 7.97 12.23 0.16
N VAL A 423 7.91 11.17 0.96
CA VAL A 423 7.42 11.23 2.33
C VAL A 423 8.58 11.62 3.24
N TYR A 424 8.46 12.77 3.90
CA TYR A 424 9.40 13.25 4.90
C TYR A 424 8.79 13.13 6.29
N HIS A 425 9.63 12.96 7.30
CA HIS A 425 9.22 13.05 8.69
C HIS A 425 10.15 13.97 9.49
N ARG A 426 9.62 14.53 10.58
CA ARG A 426 10.39 15.20 11.62
C ARG A 426 9.74 15.00 12.98
N VAL A 427 10.49 15.24 14.03
CA VAL A 427 10.05 15.10 15.42
C VAL A 427 10.02 16.47 16.07
N ARG A 428 8.96 16.72 16.84
CA ARG A 428 8.89 17.78 17.84
C ARG A 428 9.24 17.16 19.18
N ASP A 429 10.31 17.63 19.79
CA ASP A 429 10.70 17.19 21.12
C ASP A 429 9.77 17.79 22.19
N SER A 430 9.77 17.21 23.39
CA SER A 430 8.88 17.64 24.48
C SER A 430 9.17 19.06 24.98
N ASP A 431 10.40 19.57 24.75
CA ASP A 431 10.76 20.97 24.98
C ASP A 431 10.26 21.93 23.89
N GLY A 432 9.61 21.39 22.86
CA GLY A 432 9.05 22.13 21.73
C GLY A 432 10.04 22.44 20.60
N THR A 433 11.29 22.00 20.71
CA THR A 433 12.26 22.07 19.61
C THR A 433 11.91 21.04 18.53
N TRP A 434 12.51 21.20 17.35
CA TRP A 434 12.19 20.35 16.21
C TRP A 434 13.45 19.84 15.51
N THR A 435 13.45 18.56 15.15
CA THR A 435 14.47 17.97 14.27
C THR A 435 14.30 18.48 12.84
N LYS A 436 15.30 18.27 11.97
CA LYS A 436 15.17 18.54 10.53
C LYS A 436 14.21 17.52 9.89
N PHE A 437 13.69 17.85 8.71
CA PHE A 437 12.98 16.88 7.88
C PHE A 437 13.96 15.88 7.29
N GLU A 438 13.61 14.60 7.39
CA GLU A 438 14.34 13.47 6.82
C GLU A 438 13.39 12.65 5.96
N ALA A 439 13.89 12.18 4.81
CA ALA A 439 13.09 11.34 3.92
C ALA A 439 12.92 9.95 4.52
N LEU A 440 11.70 9.41 4.50
CA LEU A 440 11.46 8.03 4.90
C LEU A 440 12.03 7.08 3.84
N ALA A 441 12.65 5.99 4.30
CA ALA A 441 13.16 4.96 3.42
C ALA A 441 12.02 4.15 2.79
N GLY A 442 12.10 3.92 1.48
CA GLY A 442 11.20 3.09 0.69
C GLY A 442 11.96 1.98 -0.05
N PHE A 443 11.31 1.35 -1.03
CA PHE A 443 11.93 0.29 -1.84
C PHE A 443 12.94 0.87 -2.84
N GLY A 444 14.23 0.74 -2.55
CA GLY A 444 15.31 1.18 -3.45
C GLY A 444 15.53 2.70 -3.50
N GLY A 445 14.97 3.46 -2.54
CA GLY A 445 15.09 4.92 -2.48
C GLY A 445 14.11 5.52 -1.46
N PRO A 446 13.90 6.85 -1.46
CA PRO A 446 12.89 7.50 -0.62
C PRO A 446 11.47 6.98 -0.90
N ALA A 447 10.67 6.80 0.15
CA ALA A 447 9.26 6.46 0.03
C ALA A 447 8.49 7.59 -0.65
N LYS A 448 7.57 7.23 -1.56
CA LYS A 448 6.72 8.19 -2.26
C LYS A 448 5.25 7.87 -2.11
N GLY A 449 4.42 8.89 -1.93
CA GLY A 449 2.99 8.73 -1.67
C GLY A 449 2.14 9.92 -2.11
N ARG A 450 0.82 9.70 -2.15
CA ARG A 450 -0.24 10.67 -2.45
C ARG A 450 -1.08 11.05 -1.23
N ALA A 451 -1.09 10.18 -0.22
CA ALA A 451 -1.70 10.40 1.09
C ALA A 451 -0.82 9.76 2.17
N VAL A 452 -0.76 10.33 3.36
CA VAL A 452 0.04 9.84 4.49
C VAL A 452 -0.75 9.89 5.80
N SER A 453 -0.58 8.87 6.64
CA SER A 453 -1.07 8.84 8.01
C SER A 453 -0.01 8.23 8.92
N ILE A 454 0.02 8.67 10.18
CA ILE A 454 0.99 8.21 11.18
C ILE A 454 0.28 7.96 12.52
N ALA A 455 0.65 6.89 13.21
CA ALA A 455 0.17 6.53 14.53
C ALA A 455 1.34 6.23 15.48
N GLY A 456 1.29 6.76 16.69
CA GLY A 456 2.15 6.36 17.80
C GLY A 456 1.56 5.18 18.54
N SER A 457 2.43 4.28 18.98
CA SER A 457 2.09 3.12 19.80
C SER A 457 2.56 3.32 21.24
N SER A 458 1.92 2.64 22.19
CA SER A 458 2.23 2.71 23.63
C SER A 458 3.65 2.23 23.97
N ASP A 459 4.24 1.38 23.13
CA ASP A 459 5.63 0.91 23.21
C ASP A 459 6.66 1.91 22.64
N ARG A 460 6.23 3.13 22.31
CA ARG A 460 7.03 4.21 21.68
C ARG A 460 7.49 3.90 20.25
N THR A 461 6.88 2.91 19.61
CA THR A 461 7.00 2.74 18.15
C THR A 461 6.03 3.67 17.43
N SER A 462 6.28 3.88 16.14
CA SER A 462 5.36 4.64 15.29
C SER A 462 5.11 3.90 13.99
N GLU A 463 3.89 3.96 13.49
CA GLU A 463 3.46 3.30 12.26
C GLU A 463 3.05 4.36 11.24
N VAL A 464 3.59 4.28 10.03
CA VAL A 464 3.26 5.15 8.90
C VAL A 464 2.54 4.32 7.84
N VAL A 465 1.40 4.82 7.38
CA VAL A 465 0.67 4.27 6.24
C VAL A 465 0.61 5.31 5.14
N ILE A 466 0.87 4.91 3.90
CA ILE A 466 0.82 5.80 2.73
C ILE A 466 -0.05 5.21 1.63
N ASN A 467 -0.61 6.09 0.78
CA ASN A 467 -1.09 5.75 -0.56
C ASN A 467 0.08 5.93 -1.56
N ALA A 468 0.87 4.89 -1.79
CA ALA A 468 2.09 4.88 -2.60
C ALA A 468 1.87 5.27 -4.08
N VAL A 469 2.89 5.88 -4.68
CA VAL A 469 2.93 6.34 -6.09
C VAL A 469 3.59 5.33 -7.00
#